data_AF-A0AAD7CLH1-F1
#
_entry.id   AF-A0AAD7CLH1-F1
#
_cell.length_a   1.000
_cell.length_b   1.000
_cell.length_c   1.000
_cell.angle_alpha   90.00
_cell.angle_beta   90.00
_cell.angle_gamma   90.00
#
_symmetry.space_group_name_H-M   'P 1'
#
loop_
_entity.id
_entity.type
_entity.pdbx_description
1 polymer ?
#
loop_
_entity_poly.entity_id
_entity_poly.type
_entity_poly.pdbx_seq_one_letter_code
_entity_poly.pdbx_strand_id
1 'polypeptide(L)'
;MRDSEQPLRGKSRGRIVHVSDFIIESTDSGRLCLTADQILAQMELPVAPTETAADAPANPSGNTPSGPPDIAFEPNPEVPVTSAKKKTKKGKKPKPPKEKNSRKLRATGRTEADHSWVPPPAPNGTKYRLPSFDACRIIYPGANHDPWWDMPQLIAQTRHAIQIFKYIYPDGVAVFIFDCSSAHEAFASDALIAHKMNRGPGGAQPKMHDTINPTTGEPQQMVWPSNTSATDADGKSLTGQAKGMEQALRERQLLSSLDAKNGRYVGVCGNCKKSQAARDKAAKEAKAREDEIEGSGIEGLSERGVSETEAEDLTRSRTCCMQRVLSLQPDFVA
;
A
#
# COMPACT_ATOMS: atom_id res chain seq x y z
N MET A 1 10.61 36.91 -25.49
CA MET A 1 9.71 35.80 -25.85
C MET A 1 9.30 36.03 -27.29
N ARG A 2 9.43 35.01 -28.13
CA ARG A 2 8.81 35.01 -29.46
C ARG A 2 7.32 34.64 -29.30
N ASP A 3 6.47 35.03 -30.23
CA ASP A 3 4.99 34.96 -30.14
C ASP A 3 4.38 33.54 -30.04
N SER A 4 5.19 32.51 -29.79
CA SER A 4 4.79 31.11 -29.67
C SER A 4 5.47 30.38 -28.51
N GLU A 5 6.05 31.09 -27.55
CA GLU A 5 6.79 30.50 -26.43
C GLU A 5 5.91 30.48 -25.17
N GLN A 6 5.48 29.28 -24.76
CA GLN A 6 4.64 29.11 -23.58
C GLN A 6 5.43 29.50 -22.31
N PRO A 7 4.93 30.41 -21.46
CA PRO A 7 5.66 30.83 -20.27
C PRO A 7 5.82 29.67 -19.28
N LEU A 8 7.02 29.09 -19.19
CA LEU A 8 7.33 28.09 -18.18
C LEU A 8 7.29 28.73 -16.79
N ARG A 9 6.18 28.52 -16.08
CA ARG A 9 6.04 28.95 -14.69
C ARG A 9 6.92 28.05 -13.82
N GLY A 10 7.68 28.66 -12.90
CA GLY A 10 8.48 27.92 -11.93
C GLY A 10 7.60 27.03 -11.05
N LYS A 11 7.95 25.74 -10.99
CA LYS A 11 7.16 24.67 -10.36
C LYS A 11 7.13 24.72 -8.83
N SER A 12 7.98 25.54 -8.22
CA SER A 12 8.06 25.75 -6.76
C SER A 12 6.88 26.56 -6.17
N ARG A 13 5.84 26.85 -6.96
CA ARG A 13 4.68 27.64 -6.53
C ARG A 13 3.34 26.91 -6.69
N GLY A 14 3.34 25.66 -7.17
CA GLY A 14 2.13 24.83 -7.33
C GLY A 14 1.96 23.86 -6.16
N ARG A 15 0.71 23.50 -5.86
CA ARG A 15 0.36 22.35 -5.02
C ARG A 15 0.24 21.13 -5.93
N ILE A 16 0.80 19.99 -5.52
CA ILE A 16 0.64 18.74 -6.27
C ILE A 16 -0.76 18.20 -6.06
N VAL A 17 -1.33 17.70 -7.14
CA VAL A 17 -2.64 17.07 -7.16
C VAL A 17 -2.43 15.72 -7.83
N HIS A 18 -2.76 14.65 -7.13
CA HIS A 18 -2.85 13.32 -7.71
C HIS A 18 -4.33 13.03 -7.96
N VAL A 19 -4.64 12.57 -9.17
CA VAL A 19 -5.98 12.17 -9.58
C VAL A 19 -5.92 10.71 -9.99
N SER A 20 -6.65 9.87 -9.27
CA SER A 20 -6.88 8.48 -9.64
C SER A 20 -8.33 8.34 -10.11
N ASP A 21 -8.56 7.71 -11.26
CA ASP A 21 -9.89 7.65 -11.86
C ASP A 21 -10.11 6.36 -12.65
N PHE A 22 -11.38 6.02 -12.89
CA PHE A 22 -11.82 4.93 -13.76
C PHE A 22 -12.54 5.51 -14.97
N ILE A 23 -11.88 5.40 -16.12
CA ILE A 23 -12.40 5.91 -17.39
C ILE A 23 -13.39 4.92 -17.97
N ILE A 24 -14.59 5.40 -18.32
CA ILE A 24 -15.63 4.61 -18.97
C ILE A 24 -16.14 5.38 -20.18
N GLU A 25 -15.83 4.87 -21.37
CA GLU A 25 -16.16 5.54 -22.63
C GLU A 25 -17.68 5.72 -22.85
N SER A 26 -18.50 4.83 -22.29
CA SER A 26 -19.96 4.85 -22.50
C SER A 26 -20.71 5.90 -21.68
N THR A 27 -20.05 6.66 -20.79
CA THR A 27 -20.71 7.71 -20.00
C THR A 27 -20.41 9.09 -20.59
N ASP A 28 -21.37 10.02 -20.52
CA ASP A 28 -21.18 11.39 -21.02
C ASP A 28 -20.03 12.14 -20.33
N SER A 29 -19.71 11.75 -19.08
CA SER A 29 -18.59 12.31 -18.31
C SER A 29 -17.25 11.63 -18.61
N GLY A 30 -17.26 10.49 -19.31
CA GLY A 30 -16.09 9.62 -19.47
C GLY A 30 -15.61 8.96 -18.18
N ARG A 31 -16.37 9.08 -17.08
CA ARG A 31 -16.00 8.64 -15.73
C ARG A 31 -17.06 7.72 -15.13
N LEU A 32 -16.64 6.94 -14.14
CA LEU A 32 -17.54 6.13 -13.32
C LEU A 32 -18.12 6.93 -12.14
N CYS A 33 -19.22 7.65 -12.40
CA CYS A 33 -19.94 8.43 -11.39
C CYS A 33 -21.47 8.37 -11.60
N LEU A 34 -22.24 8.53 -10.52
CA LEU A 34 -23.70 8.62 -10.61
C LEU A 34 -24.14 9.96 -11.24
N THR A 35 -25.29 9.95 -11.92
CA THR A 35 -25.97 11.17 -12.37
C THR A 35 -26.64 11.90 -11.21
N ALA A 36 -27.04 13.16 -11.41
CA ALA A 36 -27.73 13.94 -10.38
C ALA A 36 -29.01 13.24 -9.87
N ASP A 37 -29.81 12.68 -10.78
CA ASP A 37 -31.05 11.97 -10.43
C ASP A 37 -30.77 10.68 -9.64
N GLN A 38 -29.72 9.94 -10.02
CA GLN A 38 -29.26 8.76 -9.29
C GLN A 38 -28.76 9.11 -7.89
N ILE A 39 -28.06 10.23 -7.74
CA ILE A 39 -27.61 10.74 -6.43
C ILE A 39 -28.82 11.07 -5.56
N LEU A 40 -29.82 11.77 -6.09
CA LEU A 40 -31.05 12.09 -5.36
C LEU A 40 -31.74 10.80 -4.87
N ALA A 41 -31.87 9.78 -5.72
CA ALA A 41 -32.42 8.48 -5.33
C ALA A 41 -31.58 7.79 -4.24
N GLN A 42 -30.24 7.89 -4.29
CA GLN A 42 -29.37 7.38 -3.23
C GLN A 42 -29.52 8.14 -1.91
N MET A 43 -29.78 9.45 -1.97
CA MET A 43 -29.98 10.27 -0.78
C MET A 43 -31.28 9.96 -0.02
N GLU A 44 -32.22 9.25 -0.64
CA GLU A 44 -33.42 8.74 0.04
C GLU A 44 -33.15 7.43 0.80
N LEU A 45 -32.06 6.72 0.47
CA LEU A 45 -31.71 5.46 1.12
C LEU A 45 -31.07 5.67 2.50
N PRO A 46 -31.29 4.75 3.45
CA PRO A 46 -30.66 4.80 4.77
C PRO A 46 -29.13 4.59 4.66
N VAL A 47 -28.39 5.20 5.57
CA VAL A 47 -26.94 4.98 5.71
C VAL A 47 -26.70 3.69 6.51
N ALA A 48 -25.71 2.90 6.10
CA ALA A 48 -25.33 1.69 6.84
C ALA A 48 -24.81 2.07 8.24
N PRO A 49 -25.14 1.29 9.30
CA PRO A 49 -24.54 1.49 10.62
C PRO A 49 -23.01 1.35 10.53
N THR A 50 -22.28 2.09 11.34
CA THR A 50 -20.84 1.81 11.57
C THR A 50 -20.71 0.80 12.71
N GLU A 51 -19.63 0.00 12.71
CA GLU A 51 -19.39 -1.08 13.69
C GLU A 51 -19.50 -0.65 15.17
N THR A 52 -19.36 0.65 15.47
CA THR A 52 -19.41 1.20 16.82
C THR A 52 -20.82 1.48 17.37
N ALA A 53 -21.86 1.40 16.54
CA ALA A 53 -23.21 1.81 16.94
C ALA A 53 -24.13 0.66 17.41
N ALA A 54 -23.72 -0.60 17.27
CA ALA A 54 -24.64 -1.74 17.38
C ALA A 54 -24.91 -2.26 18.80
N ASP A 55 -24.14 -1.88 19.84
CA ASP A 55 -24.35 -2.39 21.22
C ASP A 55 -23.93 -1.39 22.31
N ALA A 56 -24.60 -0.24 22.42
CA ALA A 56 -24.45 0.64 23.58
C ALA A 56 -25.58 0.39 24.61
N PRO A 57 -25.33 -0.30 25.74
CA PRO A 57 -26.28 -0.26 26.85
C PRO A 57 -26.36 1.18 27.39
N ALA A 58 -27.58 1.70 27.51
CA ALA A 58 -27.83 3.01 28.10
C ALA A 58 -27.27 3.07 29.53
N ASN A 59 -26.21 3.86 29.74
CA ASN A 59 -25.74 4.20 31.08
C ASN A 59 -25.79 5.73 31.28
N PRO A 60 -26.55 6.23 32.26
CA PRO A 60 -26.65 7.65 32.55
C PRO A 60 -25.49 8.05 33.46
N SER A 61 -24.36 8.46 32.88
CA SER A 61 -23.38 9.27 33.61
C SER A 61 -22.47 10.02 32.64
N GLY A 62 -22.50 11.34 32.74
CA GLY A 62 -21.69 12.23 31.92
C GLY A 62 -20.21 12.01 32.17
N ASN A 63 -19.51 11.46 31.17
CA ASN A 63 -18.12 11.73 30.87
C ASN A 63 -17.80 11.21 29.46
N THR A 64 -17.46 12.14 28.57
CA THR A 64 -17.08 11.90 27.17
C THR A 64 -15.64 11.37 27.07
N PRO A 65 -15.39 10.22 26.43
CA PRO A 65 -14.07 9.88 25.91
C PRO A 65 -14.00 10.25 24.43
N SER A 66 -13.06 11.13 24.09
CA SER A 66 -12.73 11.53 22.73
C SER A 66 -12.07 10.36 21.99
N GLY A 67 -12.83 9.68 21.11
CA GLY A 67 -12.32 8.73 20.12
C GLY A 67 -11.73 9.44 18.88
N PRO A 68 -10.90 8.76 18.07
CA PRO A 68 -10.25 9.36 16.91
C PRO A 68 -11.25 9.64 15.77
N PRO A 69 -11.00 10.66 14.91
CA PRO A 69 -11.93 11.00 13.85
C PRO A 69 -11.89 9.96 12.73
N ASP A 70 -13.06 9.39 12.44
CA ASP A 70 -13.38 8.78 11.15
C ASP A 70 -13.02 9.74 10.03
N ILE A 71 -12.36 9.25 8.98
CA ILE A 71 -12.08 10.04 7.78
C ILE A 71 -13.38 10.14 6.98
N ALA A 72 -14.28 10.99 7.45
CA ALA A 72 -15.42 11.47 6.70
C ALA A 72 -14.91 12.47 5.65
N PHE A 73 -14.95 12.08 4.38
CA PHE A 73 -14.68 13.01 3.28
C PHE A 73 -15.98 13.73 2.93
N GLU A 74 -16.17 14.92 3.50
CA GLU A 74 -17.26 15.81 3.09
C GLU A 74 -17.04 16.35 1.66
N PRO A 75 -18.10 16.50 0.86
CA PRO A 75 -18.02 17.18 -0.43
C PRO A 75 -17.79 18.69 -0.22
N ASN A 76 -16.67 19.22 -0.73
CA ASN A 76 -16.32 20.62 -0.55
C ASN A 76 -17.09 21.53 -1.54
N PRO A 77 -17.76 22.61 -1.08
CA PRO A 77 -18.35 23.62 -1.95
C PRO A 77 -17.30 24.59 -2.52
N GLU A 78 -17.52 25.03 -3.76
CA GLU A 78 -16.72 26.07 -4.44
C GLU A 78 -16.81 27.41 -3.71
N VAL A 79 -15.66 28.06 -3.42
CA VAL A 79 -15.63 29.46 -2.95
C VAL A 79 -14.48 30.25 -3.62
N PRO A 80 -14.70 31.50 -4.07
CA PRO A 80 -13.75 32.25 -4.90
C PRO A 80 -12.62 32.92 -4.10
N VAL A 81 -11.44 32.98 -4.72
CA VAL A 81 -10.22 33.59 -4.18
C VAL A 81 -10.29 35.12 -4.25
N THR A 82 -10.20 35.81 -3.11
CA THR A 82 -9.78 37.22 -3.07
C THR A 82 -8.41 37.36 -2.41
N SER A 83 -7.53 38.11 -3.08
CA SER A 83 -6.11 38.23 -2.74
C SER A 83 -5.85 39.47 -1.88
N ALA A 84 -5.21 39.29 -0.72
CA ALA A 84 -4.61 40.40 0.03
C ALA A 84 -3.09 40.19 0.20
N LYS A 85 -2.31 41.03 -0.48
CA LYS A 85 -0.85 41.11 -0.38
C LYS A 85 -0.42 41.63 1.00
N LYS A 86 0.47 40.92 1.69
CA LYS A 86 1.29 41.51 2.77
C LYS A 86 2.78 41.26 2.50
N LYS A 87 3.50 42.34 2.21
CA LYS A 87 4.97 42.38 2.11
C LYS A 87 5.56 42.39 3.52
N THR A 88 6.61 41.59 3.77
CA THR A 88 7.59 41.88 4.83
C THR A 88 8.99 41.35 4.48
N LYS A 89 9.97 42.09 5.00
CA LYS A 89 11.37 42.22 4.58
C LYS A 89 12.27 41.04 4.95
N LYS A 90 13.32 40.87 4.13
CA LYS A 90 14.57 40.13 4.40
C LYS A 90 15.22 40.58 5.71
N GLY A 91 15.56 39.63 6.57
CA GLY A 91 16.47 39.78 7.71
C GLY A 91 17.03 38.43 8.14
N LYS A 92 18.35 38.27 8.08
CA LYS A 92 19.09 37.07 8.54
C LYS A 92 18.78 36.77 10.01
N LYS A 93 18.54 35.50 10.36
CA LYS A 93 18.62 34.99 11.73
C LYS A 93 19.36 33.63 11.79
N PRO A 94 20.01 33.32 12.94
CA PRO A 94 21.16 32.42 13.04
C PRO A 94 20.77 30.94 13.16
N LYS A 95 21.74 30.03 12.90
CA LYS A 95 21.59 28.57 13.10
C LYS A 95 21.32 28.24 14.58
N PRO A 96 20.31 27.43 14.92
CA PRO A 96 20.15 26.89 16.26
C PRO A 96 20.99 25.61 16.49
N PRO A 97 21.25 25.24 17.75
CA PRO A 97 22.19 24.19 18.15
C PRO A 97 21.64 22.77 17.87
N LYS A 98 22.56 21.81 17.75
CA LYS A 98 22.27 20.38 17.59
C LYS A 98 21.61 19.81 18.86
N GLU A 99 20.31 19.54 18.81
CA GLU A 99 19.60 18.82 19.87
C GLU A 99 19.52 17.32 19.54
N LYS A 100 20.12 16.51 20.42
CA LYS A 100 20.10 15.05 20.40
C LYS A 100 18.90 14.58 21.22
N ASN A 101 17.80 14.22 20.56
CA ASN A 101 16.80 13.21 20.94
C ASN A 101 15.46 13.54 20.26
N SER A 102 15.28 13.06 19.03
CA SER A 102 13.93 12.81 18.52
C SER A 102 13.75 11.30 18.44
N ARG A 103 12.97 10.78 19.39
CA ARG A 103 12.41 9.43 19.35
C ARG A 103 11.66 9.34 18.03
N LYS A 104 12.22 8.66 17.02
CA LYS A 104 11.49 8.34 15.78
C LYS A 104 10.24 7.58 16.22
N LEU A 105 9.08 8.24 16.15
CA LEU A 105 7.80 7.58 16.19
C LEU A 105 7.80 6.57 15.05
N ARG A 106 7.92 5.30 15.45
CA ARG A 106 7.88 4.15 14.57
C ARG A 106 6.48 4.17 13.96
N ALA A 107 6.40 4.17 12.62
CA ALA A 107 5.15 3.91 11.94
C ALA A 107 4.65 2.54 12.42
N THR A 108 3.66 2.56 13.32
CA THR A 108 2.90 1.36 13.67
C THR A 108 2.14 1.00 12.41
N GLY A 109 2.44 -0.18 11.87
CA GLY A 109 1.66 -0.76 10.78
C GLY A 109 0.19 -0.68 11.16
N ARG A 110 -0.58 0.05 10.36
CA ARG A 110 -2.03 -0.04 10.43
C ARG A 110 -2.35 -1.38 9.82
N THR A 111 -2.56 -2.37 10.68
CA THR A 111 -3.34 -3.55 10.30
C THR A 111 -4.69 -3.01 9.87
N GLU A 112 -4.97 -3.04 8.57
CA GLU A 112 -6.36 -3.01 8.11
C GLU A 112 -7.03 -4.18 8.82
N ALA A 113 -8.05 -3.90 9.61
CA ALA A 113 -8.85 -4.98 10.16
C ALA A 113 -9.49 -5.70 8.97
N ASP A 114 -9.37 -7.02 9.00
CA ASP A 114 -10.16 -7.92 8.16
C ASP A 114 -11.62 -7.74 8.56
N HIS A 115 -12.29 -6.76 7.93
CA HIS A 115 -13.66 -6.41 8.20
C HIS A 115 -14.57 -7.40 7.46
N SER A 116 -14.72 -8.58 8.04
CA SER A 116 -15.81 -9.53 7.73
C SER A 116 -17.15 -9.09 8.35
N TRP A 117 -17.30 -7.81 8.69
CA TRP A 117 -18.51 -7.27 9.24
C TRP A 117 -19.52 -7.02 8.13
N VAL A 118 -20.63 -7.74 8.17
CA VAL A 118 -21.77 -7.53 7.28
C VAL A 118 -22.79 -6.69 8.04
N PRO A 119 -23.17 -5.50 7.55
CA PRO A 119 -24.21 -4.72 8.20
C PRO A 119 -25.52 -5.52 8.25
N PRO A 120 -26.35 -5.32 9.29
CA PRO A 120 -27.67 -5.92 9.34
C PRO A 120 -28.48 -5.55 8.09
N PRO A 121 -29.49 -6.33 7.67
CA PRO A 121 -30.29 -5.99 6.50
C PRO A 121 -30.95 -4.62 6.67
N ALA A 122 -31.02 -3.83 5.59
CA ALA A 122 -31.57 -2.49 5.67
C ALA A 122 -33.07 -2.53 6.06
N PRO A 123 -33.57 -1.46 6.72
CA PRO A 123 -34.97 -1.38 7.11
C PRO A 123 -35.91 -1.65 5.93
N ASN A 124 -36.99 -2.40 6.19
CA ASN A 124 -38.07 -2.66 5.22
C ASN A 124 -37.62 -3.35 3.92
N GLY A 125 -36.50 -4.09 3.93
CA GLY A 125 -35.99 -4.77 2.74
C GLY A 125 -35.40 -3.83 1.68
N THR A 126 -35.10 -2.58 2.07
CA THR A 126 -34.40 -1.61 1.21
C THR A 126 -32.91 -1.95 1.11
N LYS A 127 -32.17 -1.18 0.30
CA LYS A 127 -30.69 -1.23 0.24
C LYS A 127 -30.12 -0.04 1.02
N TYR A 128 -28.91 -0.18 1.55
CA TYR A 128 -28.18 0.96 2.07
C TYR A 128 -27.68 1.85 0.94
N ARG A 129 -27.56 3.14 1.26
CA ARG A 129 -26.91 4.15 0.43
C ARG A 129 -25.47 3.77 0.14
N LEU A 130 -25.01 4.06 -1.08
CA LEU A 130 -23.60 3.92 -1.45
C LEU A 130 -22.70 4.85 -0.60
N PRO A 131 -21.52 4.40 -0.15
CA PRO A 131 -20.56 5.24 0.59
C PRO A 131 -19.99 6.40 -0.24
N SER A 132 -20.02 6.29 -1.57
CA SER A 132 -19.50 7.29 -2.50
C SER A 132 -20.25 7.22 -3.83
N PHE A 133 -20.39 8.37 -4.50
CA PHE A 133 -21.10 8.49 -5.78
C PHE A 133 -20.18 8.75 -6.98
N ASP A 134 -18.90 8.99 -6.72
CA ASP A 134 -17.87 9.23 -7.72
C ASP A 134 -16.67 8.34 -7.40
N ALA A 135 -16.23 7.54 -8.37
CA ALA A 135 -15.08 6.67 -8.21
C ALA A 135 -13.76 7.46 -8.27
N CYS A 136 -13.76 8.67 -8.84
CA CYS A 136 -12.59 9.53 -8.90
C CYS A 136 -12.09 9.91 -7.50
N ARG A 137 -10.77 9.88 -7.31
CA ARG A 137 -10.11 10.32 -6.08
C ARG A 137 -9.07 11.36 -6.41
N ILE A 138 -9.21 12.51 -5.77
CA ILE A 138 -8.27 13.62 -5.85
C ILE A 138 -7.61 13.73 -4.48
N ILE A 139 -6.30 13.54 -4.42
CA ILE A 139 -5.51 13.76 -3.21
C ILE A 139 -4.49 14.86 -3.46
N TYR A 140 -4.13 15.55 -2.41
CA TYR A 140 -3.12 16.60 -2.41
C TYR A 140 -1.94 16.12 -1.57
N PRO A 141 -0.99 15.37 -2.12
CA PRO A 141 0.04 14.75 -1.31
C PRO A 141 1.02 15.79 -0.74
N GLY A 142 1.57 15.51 0.45
CA GLY A 142 2.66 16.31 1.03
C GLY A 142 2.83 16.15 2.53
N ALA A 143 3.95 16.67 3.07
CA ALA A 143 4.32 16.50 4.49
C ALA A 143 3.29 17.04 5.50
N ASN A 144 2.42 17.98 5.08
CA ASN A 144 1.31 18.53 5.87
C ASN A 144 -0.05 18.35 5.16
N HIS A 145 -0.13 17.41 4.23
CA HIS A 145 -1.31 17.17 3.41
C HIS A 145 -1.64 15.67 3.39
N ASP A 146 -2.35 15.22 2.35
CA ASP A 146 -2.75 13.84 2.23
C ASP A 146 -1.51 12.91 2.16
N PRO A 147 -1.64 11.67 2.63
CA PRO A 147 -0.64 10.65 2.34
C PRO A 147 -0.40 10.51 0.84
N TRP A 148 0.80 10.08 0.47
CA TRP A 148 1.07 9.64 -0.88
C TRP A 148 0.14 8.49 -1.30
N TRP A 149 -0.20 8.41 -2.59
CA TRP A 149 -1.02 7.33 -3.13
C TRP A 149 -0.36 5.98 -2.86
N ASP A 150 -1.12 5.01 -2.36
CA ASP A 150 -0.64 3.68 -2.02
C ASP A 150 -1.68 2.59 -2.33
N MET A 151 -1.29 1.32 -2.20
CA MET A 151 -2.18 0.19 -2.48
C MET A 151 -3.43 0.14 -1.61
N PRO A 152 -3.37 0.38 -0.29
CA PRO A 152 -4.56 0.55 0.53
C PRO A 152 -5.59 1.53 -0.06
N GLN A 153 -5.13 2.71 -0.49
CA GLN A 153 -6.01 3.70 -1.12
C GLN A 153 -6.58 3.22 -2.46
N LEU A 154 -5.78 2.55 -3.30
CA LEU A 154 -6.26 1.95 -4.56
C LEU A 154 -7.31 0.86 -4.33
N ILE A 155 -7.09 -0.03 -3.35
CA ILE A 155 -8.04 -1.08 -2.99
C ILE A 155 -9.35 -0.46 -2.51
N ALA A 156 -9.28 0.54 -1.63
CA ALA A 156 -10.45 1.26 -1.14
C ALA A 156 -11.22 1.96 -2.28
N GLN A 157 -10.50 2.63 -3.18
CA GLN A 157 -11.11 3.25 -4.36
C GLN A 157 -11.77 2.22 -5.27
N THR A 158 -11.10 1.09 -5.54
CA THR A 158 -11.62 0.01 -6.39
C THR A 158 -12.88 -0.61 -5.79
N ARG A 159 -12.94 -0.79 -4.47
CA ARG A 159 -14.16 -1.25 -3.77
C ARG A 159 -15.32 -0.29 -3.99
N HIS A 160 -15.11 1.03 -3.88
CA HIS A 160 -16.13 2.02 -4.20
C HIS A 160 -16.53 2.00 -5.67
N ALA A 161 -15.57 1.89 -6.59
CA ALA A 161 -15.82 1.78 -8.03
C ALA A 161 -16.70 0.57 -8.35
N ILE A 162 -16.44 -0.60 -7.76
CA ILE A 162 -17.27 -1.80 -7.93
C ILE A 162 -18.71 -1.56 -7.46
N GLN A 163 -18.91 -0.88 -6.33
CA GLN A 163 -20.24 -0.59 -5.81
C GLN A 163 -21.01 0.36 -6.74
N ILE A 164 -20.34 1.41 -7.23
CA ILE A 164 -20.90 2.36 -8.20
C ILE A 164 -21.24 1.63 -9.52
N PHE A 165 -20.32 0.81 -10.03
CA PHE A 165 -20.53 0.05 -11.26
C PHE A 165 -21.73 -0.88 -11.16
N LYS A 166 -21.86 -1.65 -10.08
CA LYS A 166 -23.01 -2.55 -9.87
C LYS A 166 -24.35 -1.82 -9.79
N TYR A 167 -24.34 -0.56 -9.36
CA TYR A 167 -25.55 0.27 -9.34
C TYR A 167 -25.91 0.78 -10.74
N ILE A 168 -24.94 1.26 -11.51
CA ILE A 168 -25.16 1.82 -12.86
C ILE A 168 -25.43 0.70 -13.88
N TYR A 169 -24.75 -0.44 -13.74
CA TYR A 169 -24.77 -1.58 -14.67
C TYR A 169 -25.07 -2.88 -13.90
N PRO A 170 -26.32 -3.10 -13.44
CA PRO A 170 -26.66 -4.25 -12.60
C PRO A 170 -26.40 -5.61 -13.26
N ASP A 171 -26.55 -5.68 -14.58
CA ASP A 171 -26.30 -6.89 -15.38
C ASP A 171 -24.91 -6.87 -16.06
N GLY A 172 -24.10 -5.84 -15.79
CA GLY A 172 -22.80 -5.65 -16.39
C GLY A 172 -21.69 -6.47 -15.72
N VAL A 173 -20.63 -6.74 -16.48
CA VAL A 173 -19.38 -7.30 -15.95
C VAL A 173 -18.30 -6.23 -16.04
N ALA A 174 -17.75 -5.82 -14.89
CA ALA A 174 -16.64 -4.88 -14.84
C ALA A 174 -15.31 -5.59 -15.12
N VAL A 175 -14.50 -5.02 -16.02
CA VAL A 175 -13.10 -5.40 -16.24
C VAL A 175 -12.23 -4.19 -15.90
N PHE A 176 -11.36 -4.33 -14.91
CA PHE A 176 -10.44 -3.27 -14.49
C PHE A 176 -9.05 -3.54 -15.08
N ILE A 177 -8.49 -2.53 -15.75
CA ILE A 177 -7.14 -2.58 -16.32
C ILE A 177 -6.32 -1.49 -15.66
N PHE A 178 -5.17 -1.88 -15.11
CA PHE A 178 -4.28 -1.01 -14.38
C PHE A 178 -2.95 -0.91 -15.15
N ASP A 179 -2.58 0.30 -15.60
CA ASP A 179 -1.25 0.62 -16.17
C ASP A 179 -0.16 0.38 -15.12
N CYS A 180 0.98 -0.26 -15.42
CA CYS A 180 2.06 -0.58 -14.47
C CYS A 180 2.72 0.65 -13.79
N SER A 181 2.01 1.33 -12.91
CA SER A 181 2.57 2.23 -11.91
C SER A 181 3.21 1.42 -10.77
N SER A 182 4.17 2.01 -10.06
CA SER A 182 4.83 1.39 -8.89
C SER A 182 3.85 0.96 -7.80
N ALA A 183 2.69 1.62 -7.72
CA ALA A 183 1.60 1.22 -6.84
C ALA A 183 1.09 -0.18 -7.21
N HIS A 184 0.97 -0.52 -8.50
CA HIS A 184 0.44 -1.82 -8.94
C HIS A 184 1.46 -2.97 -8.83
N GLU A 185 2.74 -2.67 -8.62
CA GLU A 185 3.79 -3.67 -8.34
C GLU A 185 3.90 -4.01 -6.84
N ALA A 186 3.04 -3.45 -5.99
CA ALA A 186 3.08 -3.71 -4.56
C ALA A 186 2.32 -4.98 -4.19
N PHE A 187 3.02 -5.88 -3.49
CA PHE A 187 2.47 -7.09 -2.91
C PHE A 187 1.60 -6.80 -1.68
N ALA A 188 0.71 -7.73 -1.35
CA ALA A 188 -0.02 -7.71 -0.09
C ALA A 188 0.93 -7.63 1.11
N SER A 189 0.45 -7.03 2.21
CA SER A 189 1.29 -6.75 3.40
C SER A 189 1.86 -8.01 4.06
N ASP A 190 1.18 -9.13 3.86
CA ASP A 190 1.46 -10.47 4.35
C ASP A 190 1.92 -11.43 3.24
N ALA A 191 2.18 -10.94 2.01
CA ALA A 191 2.61 -11.79 0.91
C ALA A 191 3.97 -12.46 1.16
N LEU A 192 4.14 -13.66 0.59
CA LEU A 192 5.36 -14.47 0.67
C LEU A 192 6.49 -13.89 -0.19
N ILE A 193 7.37 -13.10 0.43
CA ILE A 193 8.42 -12.37 -0.27
C ILE A 193 9.80 -12.69 0.30
N ALA A 194 10.48 -13.69 -0.28
CA ALA A 194 11.74 -14.21 0.23
C ALA A 194 12.83 -13.13 0.47
N HIS A 195 12.90 -12.09 -0.37
CA HIS A 195 13.90 -11.02 -0.24
C HIS A 195 13.63 -10.05 0.93
N LYS A 196 12.43 -10.08 1.52
CA LYS A 196 12.08 -9.33 2.74
C LYS A 196 12.21 -10.19 4.01
N MET A 197 12.58 -11.46 3.89
CA MET A 197 12.77 -12.36 5.04
C MET A 197 14.17 -12.25 5.63
N ASN A 198 14.26 -12.42 6.95
CA ASN A 198 15.54 -12.56 7.64
C ASN A 198 16.03 -14.01 7.58
N ARG A 199 17.34 -14.23 7.76
CA ARG A 199 17.90 -15.59 7.91
C ARG A 199 17.30 -16.29 9.14
N GLY A 200 17.29 -15.60 10.28
CA GLY A 200 16.70 -16.05 11.54
C GLY A 200 15.31 -15.45 11.82
N PRO A 201 14.65 -15.85 12.90
CA PRO A 201 13.31 -15.38 13.24
C PRO A 201 13.29 -13.92 13.72
N GLY A 202 12.11 -13.29 13.62
CA GLY A 202 11.84 -11.94 14.13
C GLY A 202 12.55 -10.83 13.36
N GLY A 203 12.87 -9.71 14.02
CA GLY A 203 13.53 -8.56 13.40
C GLY A 203 12.58 -7.67 12.59
N ALA A 204 13.12 -6.99 11.58
CA ALA A 204 12.37 -6.04 10.74
C ALA A 204 11.67 -6.67 9.51
N GLN A 205 11.53 -8.00 9.47
CA GLN A 205 10.82 -8.69 8.39
C GLN A 205 9.29 -8.62 8.58
N PRO A 206 8.49 -8.64 7.49
CA PRO A 206 7.04 -8.68 7.60
C PRO A 206 6.54 -10.02 8.14
N LYS A 207 5.34 -10.01 8.73
CA LYS A 207 4.61 -11.24 9.09
C LYS A 207 3.85 -11.70 7.85
N MET A 208 4.31 -12.79 7.25
CA MET A 208 3.69 -13.34 6.05
C MET A 208 2.56 -14.31 6.41
N HIS A 209 1.61 -14.49 5.51
CA HIS A 209 0.52 -15.45 5.67
C HIS A 209 1.04 -16.90 5.59
N ASP A 210 0.26 -17.81 6.15
CA ASP A 210 0.56 -19.24 6.07
C ASP A 210 0.34 -19.75 4.64
N THR A 211 0.98 -20.87 4.31
CA THR A 211 0.99 -21.44 2.96
C THR A 211 0.89 -22.96 3.02
N ILE A 212 0.75 -23.60 1.86
CA ILE A 212 0.93 -25.04 1.72
C ILE A 212 2.34 -25.29 1.22
N ASN A 213 3.12 -26.08 1.97
CA ASN A 213 4.47 -26.44 1.60
C ASN A 213 4.45 -27.23 0.27
N PRO A 214 5.05 -26.72 -0.83
CA PRO A 214 5.01 -27.40 -2.12
C PRO A 214 5.76 -28.74 -2.14
N THR A 215 6.69 -28.95 -1.20
CA THR A 215 7.49 -30.19 -1.12
C THR A 215 6.77 -31.28 -0.33
N THR A 216 6.08 -30.93 0.76
CA THR A 216 5.44 -31.92 1.65
C THR A 216 3.92 -31.99 1.49
N GLY A 217 3.28 -30.98 0.90
CA GLY A 217 1.82 -30.86 0.81
C GLY A 217 1.13 -30.40 2.11
N GLU A 218 1.90 -30.17 3.17
CA GLU A 218 1.37 -29.85 4.51
C GLU A 218 1.25 -28.33 4.74
N PRO A 219 0.32 -27.88 5.60
CA PRO A 219 0.27 -26.49 6.03
C PRO A 219 1.59 -26.04 6.66
N GLN A 220 2.14 -24.94 6.15
CA GLN A 220 3.32 -24.30 6.67
C GLN A 220 2.98 -22.93 7.25
N GLN A 221 3.15 -22.83 8.57
CA GLN A 221 3.03 -21.56 9.26
C GLN A 221 4.26 -20.69 9.02
N MET A 222 4.06 -19.41 8.68
CA MET A 222 5.15 -18.45 8.47
C MET A 222 5.42 -17.58 9.70
N VAL A 223 4.52 -17.61 10.68
CA VAL A 223 4.66 -16.96 11.98
C VAL A 223 4.57 -18.03 13.07
N TRP A 224 5.40 -17.91 14.10
CA TRP A 224 5.30 -18.78 15.26
C TRP A 224 3.99 -18.53 16.02
N PRO A 225 3.23 -19.58 16.36
CA PRO A 225 1.98 -19.45 17.10
C PRO A 225 2.11 -18.69 18.42
N SER A 226 1.06 -17.97 18.82
CA SER A 226 1.03 -17.24 20.09
C SER A 226 1.07 -18.14 21.34
N ASN A 227 0.83 -19.45 21.19
CA ASN A 227 0.89 -20.45 22.26
C ASN A 227 2.18 -21.28 22.25
N THR A 228 3.15 -20.98 21.38
CA THR A 228 4.39 -21.77 21.35
C THR A 228 5.31 -21.42 22.53
N SER A 229 5.97 -22.44 23.08
CA SER A 229 7.07 -22.29 24.05
C SER A 229 8.45 -22.32 23.39
N ALA A 230 8.53 -22.23 22.05
CA ALA A 230 9.79 -22.26 21.33
C ALA A 230 10.67 -21.04 21.66
N THR A 231 11.95 -21.29 21.85
CA THR A 231 12.97 -20.26 22.09
C THR A 231 14.07 -20.35 21.02
N ASP A 232 14.70 -19.22 20.73
CA ASP A 232 15.91 -19.21 19.90
C ASP A 232 17.13 -19.74 20.67
N ALA A 233 18.28 -19.78 19.98
CA ALA A 233 19.55 -20.20 20.56
C ALA A 233 20.04 -19.30 21.71
N ASP A 234 19.52 -18.07 21.79
CA ASP A 234 19.83 -17.09 22.82
C ASP A 234 18.80 -17.13 23.98
N GLY A 235 17.84 -18.07 23.94
CA GLY A 235 16.80 -18.25 24.96
C GLY A 235 15.64 -17.27 24.85
N LYS A 236 15.55 -16.48 23.78
CA LYS A 236 14.45 -15.54 23.55
C LYS A 236 13.23 -16.27 23.01
N SER A 237 12.07 -15.96 23.55
CA SER A 237 10.78 -16.47 23.06
C SER A 237 10.57 -16.12 21.59
N LEU A 238 10.15 -17.14 20.83
CA LEU A 238 9.78 -17.02 19.42
C LEU A 238 8.29 -16.74 19.22
N THR A 239 7.51 -16.68 20.30
CA THR A 239 6.06 -16.51 20.26
C THR A 239 5.65 -15.27 19.44
N GLY A 240 4.83 -15.48 18.40
CA GLY A 240 4.35 -14.42 17.52
C GLY A 240 5.40 -13.78 16.60
N GLN A 241 6.63 -14.31 16.58
CA GLN A 241 7.70 -13.85 15.68
C GLN A 241 7.54 -14.45 14.29
N ALA A 242 7.87 -13.68 13.26
CA ALA A 242 7.98 -14.22 11.91
C ALA A 242 9.14 -15.24 11.83
N LYS A 243 8.91 -16.37 11.14
CA LYS A 243 9.96 -17.37 10.89
C LYS A 243 10.97 -16.83 9.88
N GLY A 244 12.24 -17.15 10.11
CA GLY A 244 13.31 -16.84 9.15
C GLY A 244 13.40 -17.88 8.03
N MET A 245 14.15 -17.55 6.99
CA MET A 245 14.38 -18.44 5.85
C MET A 245 14.98 -19.78 6.25
N GLU A 246 15.84 -19.82 7.26
CA GLU A 246 16.45 -21.08 7.72
C GLU A 246 15.41 -22.05 8.27
N GLN A 247 14.46 -21.55 9.07
CA GLN A 247 13.39 -22.36 9.64
C GLN A 247 12.43 -22.82 8.54
N ALA A 248 12.02 -21.92 7.63
CA ALA A 248 11.13 -22.25 6.52
C ALA A 248 11.73 -23.34 5.61
N LEU A 249 13.02 -23.24 5.27
CA LEU A 249 13.71 -24.24 4.44
C LEU A 249 13.95 -25.56 5.16
N ARG A 250 14.14 -25.54 6.49
CA ARG A 250 14.27 -26.75 7.30
C ARG A 250 12.97 -27.54 7.30
N GLU A 251 11.83 -26.86 7.51
CA GLU A 251 10.49 -27.47 7.44
C GLU A 251 10.18 -28.02 6.03
N ARG A 252 10.71 -27.37 5.00
CA ARG A 252 10.62 -27.84 3.59
C ARG A 252 11.61 -28.94 3.23
N GLN A 253 12.55 -29.30 4.11
CA GLN A 253 13.62 -30.25 3.82
C GLN A 253 14.54 -29.80 2.65
N LEU A 254 14.60 -28.49 2.38
CA LEU A 254 15.41 -27.90 1.30
C LEU A 254 16.75 -27.36 1.78
N LEU A 255 17.00 -27.34 3.10
CA LEU A 255 18.23 -26.78 3.65
C LEU A 255 19.48 -27.54 3.19
N SER A 256 19.39 -28.86 3.00
CA SER A 256 20.48 -29.72 2.49
C SER A 256 20.78 -29.52 1.00
N SER A 257 19.87 -28.90 0.24
CA SER A 257 20.07 -28.61 -1.20
C SER A 257 20.97 -27.40 -1.46
N LEU A 258 21.29 -26.63 -0.42
CA LEU A 258 22.11 -25.43 -0.52
C LEU A 258 23.60 -25.76 -0.62
N ASP A 259 24.31 -24.97 -1.42
CA ASP A 259 25.77 -25.01 -1.46
C ASP A 259 26.33 -24.52 -0.12
N ALA A 260 26.86 -25.44 0.70
CA ALA A 260 27.51 -25.07 1.95
C ALA A 260 28.86 -24.38 1.65
N LYS A 261 29.02 -23.13 2.10
CA LYS A 261 30.31 -22.44 2.05
C LYS A 261 30.98 -22.56 3.40
N ASN A 262 32.13 -23.24 3.46
CA ASN A 262 32.86 -23.49 4.71
C ASN A 262 31.98 -24.15 5.80
N GLY A 263 31.13 -25.11 5.40
CA GLY A 263 30.23 -25.81 6.31
C GLY A 263 29.05 -24.97 6.84
N ARG A 264 28.81 -23.77 6.29
CA ARG A 264 27.67 -22.91 6.67
C ARG A 264 26.80 -22.55 5.47
N TYR A 265 25.49 -22.57 5.69
CA TYR A 265 24.51 -22.10 4.72
C TYR A 265 24.37 -20.58 4.77
N VAL A 266 24.49 -19.95 3.60
CA VAL A 266 24.41 -18.49 3.45
C VAL A 266 22.95 -18.06 3.32
N GLY A 267 22.52 -17.08 4.12
CA GLY A 267 21.18 -16.49 4.01
C GLY A 267 20.96 -15.78 2.68
N VAL A 268 21.82 -14.79 2.40
CA VAL A 268 21.82 -14.01 1.15
C VAL A 268 23.27 -13.88 0.66
N CYS A 269 23.57 -14.39 -0.53
CA CYS A 269 24.92 -14.30 -1.09
C CYS A 269 25.18 -12.93 -1.74
N GLY A 270 26.46 -12.59 -2.00
CA GLY A 270 26.86 -11.31 -2.58
C GLY A 270 26.13 -10.96 -3.89
N ASN A 271 25.95 -11.94 -4.79
CA ASN A 271 25.21 -11.74 -6.04
C ASN A 271 23.72 -11.50 -5.81
N CYS A 272 23.10 -12.19 -4.84
CA CYS A 272 21.70 -11.96 -4.43
C CYS A 272 21.53 -10.57 -3.82
N LYS A 273 22.50 -10.13 -3.03
CA LYS A 273 22.51 -8.83 -2.40
C LYS A 273 22.68 -7.71 -3.42
N LYS A 274 23.50 -7.88 -4.46
CA LYS A 274 23.61 -6.93 -5.58
C LYS A 274 22.28 -6.80 -6.33
N SER A 275 21.64 -7.93 -6.65
CA SER A 275 20.31 -7.93 -7.28
C SER A 275 19.28 -7.22 -6.40
N GLN A 276 19.28 -7.47 -5.08
CA GLN A 276 18.42 -6.73 -4.15
C GLN A 276 18.74 -5.24 -4.13
N ALA A 277 20.01 -4.85 -4.05
CA ALA A 277 20.40 -3.45 -4.09
C ALA A 277 20.00 -2.77 -5.41
N ALA A 278 20.03 -3.49 -6.53
CA ALA A 278 19.53 -3.00 -7.82
C ALA A 278 18.00 -2.82 -7.79
N ARG A 279 17.25 -3.77 -7.22
CA ARG A 279 15.79 -3.65 -7.02
C ARG A 279 15.44 -2.50 -6.08
N ASP A 280 16.15 -2.37 -4.96
CA ASP A 280 15.96 -1.28 -3.99
C ASP A 280 16.34 0.07 -4.61
N LYS A 281 17.40 0.10 -5.43
CA LYS A 281 17.81 1.28 -6.19
C LYS A 281 16.74 1.65 -7.21
N ALA A 282 16.25 0.70 -8.00
CA ALA A 282 15.18 0.92 -8.97
C ALA A 282 13.90 1.39 -8.28
N ALA A 283 13.53 0.81 -7.13
CA ALA A 283 12.40 1.28 -6.32
C ALA A 283 12.63 2.70 -5.78
N LYS A 284 13.85 3.02 -5.35
CA LYS A 284 14.21 4.37 -4.90
C LYS A 284 14.25 5.36 -6.06
N GLU A 285 14.68 4.95 -7.25
CA GLU A 285 14.69 5.75 -8.47
C GLU A 285 13.29 5.93 -9.02
N ALA A 286 12.42 4.92 -8.96
CA ALA A 286 11.01 5.04 -9.27
C ALA A 286 10.36 6.05 -8.31
N LYS A 287 10.64 5.92 -7.01
CA LYS A 287 10.21 6.90 -6.02
C LYS A 287 10.79 8.29 -6.27
N ALA A 288 12.07 8.40 -6.60
CA ALA A 288 12.69 9.70 -6.90
C ALA A 288 12.15 10.28 -8.21
N ARG A 289 11.82 9.44 -9.20
CA ARG A 289 11.17 9.83 -10.45
C ARG A 289 9.75 10.28 -10.18
N GLU A 290 9.03 9.65 -9.26
CA GLU A 290 7.75 10.15 -8.75
C GLU A 290 7.94 11.52 -8.11
N ASP A 291 8.91 11.65 -7.19
CA ASP A 291 9.28 12.91 -6.53
C ASP A 291 9.78 13.98 -7.56
N GLU A 292 10.27 13.58 -8.74
CA GLU A 292 10.77 14.45 -9.82
C GLU A 292 9.72 14.77 -10.89
N ILE A 293 8.79 13.86 -11.21
CA ILE A 293 7.60 14.12 -12.03
C ILE A 293 6.69 15.10 -11.28
N GLU A 294 6.59 14.94 -9.96
CA GLU A 294 6.05 15.91 -9.01
C GLU A 294 6.72 17.30 -9.15
N GLY A 295 7.98 17.35 -9.59
CA GLY A 295 8.73 18.56 -9.93
C GLY A 295 8.90 18.85 -11.43
N SER A 296 8.23 18.11 -12.34
CA SER A 296 8.48 17.94 -13.79
C SER A 296 7.57 18.63 -14.82
N GLY A 297 6.27 18.31 -14.82
CA GLY A 297 5.32 18.81 -15.83
C GLY A 297 5.71 18.66 -17.31
N ILE A 298 6.42 17.60 -17.74
CA ILE A 298 6.61 17.26 -19.17
C ILE A 298 6.67 15.73 -19.36
N GLU A 299 5.91 15.22 -20.33
CA GLU A 299 5.89 13.82 -20.79
C GLU A 299 7.19 13.42 -21.51
N GLY A 300 7.55 12.14 -21.42
CA GLY A 300 8.67 11.58 -22.16
C GLY A 300 8.90 10.11 -21.87
N LEU A 301 8.36 9.29 -22.77
CA LEU A 301 8.58 7.85 -22.94
C LEU A 301 10.04 7.45 -22.69
N SER A 302 10.22 6.33 -21.99
CA SER A 302 11.45 5.55 -22.09
C SER A 302 11.06 4.09 -22.25
N GLU A 303 11.39 3.57 -23.43
CA GLU A 303 11.30 2.18 -23.85
C GLU A 303 11.68 1.25 -22.70
N ARG A 304 10.76 0.32 -22.38
CA ARG A 304 10.95 -0.72 -21.39
C ARG A 304 11.91 -1.75 -21.98
N GLY A 305 13.20 -1.41 -21.99
CA GLY A 305 14.27 -2.37 -22.22
C GLY A 305 14.17 -3.47 -21.17
N VAL A 306 14.13 -4.72 -21.61
CA VAL A 306 14.26 -5.90 -20.75
C VAL A 306 15.46 -5.66 -19.84
N SER A 307 15.20 -5.56 -18.53
CA SER A 307 16.27 -5.20 -17.61
C SER A 307 17.36 -6.28 -17.65
N GLU A 308 18.63 -5.86 -17.70
CA GLU A 308 19.80 -6.77 -17.67
C GLU A 308 19.72 -7.77 -16.51
N THR A 309 18.99 -7.41 -15.45
CA THR A 309 18.79 -8.25 -14.27
C THR A 309 18.03 -9.55 -14.53
N GLU A 310 17.11 -9.60 -15.51
CA GLU A 310 16.35 -10.82 -15.82
C GLU A 310 17.18 -11.81 -16.62
N ALA A 311 17.98 -11.32 -17.57
CA ALA A 311 18.88 -12.14 -18.37
C ALA A 311 20.00 -12.77 -17.51
N GLU A 312 20.56 -12.01 -16.56
CA GLU A 312 21.54 -12.53 -15.60
C GLU A 312 20.94 -13.58 -14.64
N ASP A 313 19.67 -13.44 -14.27
CA ASP A 313 19.02 -14.31 -13.30
C ASP A 313 18.79 -15.75 -13.82
N LEU A 314 18.67 -15.93 -15.14
CA LEU A 314 18.53 -17.24 -15.79
C LEU A 314 19.80 -18.10 -15.69
N THR A 315 20.97 -17.45 -15.69
CA THR A 315 22.28 -18.15 -15.64
C THR A 315 22.77 -18.42 -14.21
N ARG A 316 22.03 -17.91 -13.23
CA ARG A 316 22.42 -17.90 -11.83
C ARG A 316 22.12 -19.24 -11.15
N SER A 317 23.06 -19.72 -10.33
CA SER A 317 22.83 -20.89 -9.47
C SER A 317 21.55 -20.74 -8.63
N ARG A 318 20.72 -21.79 -8.67
CA ARG A 318 19.45 -21.88 -7.94
C ARG A 318 19.66 -22.18 -6.45
N THR A 319 20.82 -22.70 -6.07
CA THR A 319 21.17 -23.20 -4.72
C THR A 319 22.14 -22.28 -3.97
N CYS A 320 22.40 -21.08 -4.50
CA CYS A 320 23.49 -20.23 -4.01
C CYS A 320 23.30 -19.63 -2.60
N CYS A 321 22.05 -19.50 -2.13
CA CYS A 321 21.69 -19.00 -0.80
C CYS A 321 20.22 -19.27 -0.47
N MET A 322 19.87 -19.21 0.82
CA MET A 322 18.51 -19.48 1.32
C MET A 322 17.44 -18.66 0.59
N GLN A 323 17.67 -17.35 0.42
CA GLN A 323 16.74 -16.46 -0.27
C GLN A 323 16.43 -16.94 -1.70
N ARG A 324 17.44 -17.39 -2.44
CA ARG A 324 17.28 -17.79 -3.84
C ARG A 324 16.50 -19.09 -3.95
N VAL A 325 16.81 -20.07 -3.11
CA VAL A 325 16.06 -21.34 -3.08
C VAL A 325 14.60 -21.09 -2.74
N LEU A 326 14.35 -20.24 -1.72
CA LEU A 326 13.00 -19.93 -1.29
C LEU A 326 12.23 -19.11 -2.34
N SER A 327 12.86 -18.11 -2.98
CA SER A 327 12.21 -17.30 -4.03
C SER A 327 11.84 -18.07 -5.29
N LEU A 328 12.42 -19.26 -5.48
CA LEU A 328 12.12 -20.14 -6.62
C LEU A 328 11.04 -21.18 -6.29
N GLN A 329 10.52 -21.18 -5.06
CA GLN A 329 9.42 -22.06 -4.67
C GLN A 329 8.11 -21.57 -5.29
N PRO A 330 7.22 -22.46 -5.75
CA PRO A 330 5.99 -22.08 -6.45
C PRO A 330 5.11 -21.06 -5.70
N ASP A 331 5.08 -21.15 -4.38
CA ASP A 331 4.28 -20.27 -3.51
C ASP A 331 4.96 -18.92 -3.19
N PHE A 332 6.25 -18.78 -3.53
CA PHE A 332 7.03 -17.54 -3.40
C PHE A 332 7.31 -16.86 -4.75
N VAL A 333 6.95 -17.50 -5.86
CA VAL A 333 6.98 -16.91 -7.20
C VAL A 333 5.69 -16.13 -7.35
N ALA A 334 5.78 -14.81 -7.18
CA ALA A 334 4.71 -13.87 -7.40
C ALA A 334 5.01 -13.01 -8.64
#